data_AF-A0A9E5NH93-F1
#
_entry.id   AF-A0A9E5NH93-F1
#
_cell.length_a   1.000
_cell.length_b   1.000
_cell.length_c   1.000
_cell.angle_alpha   90.00
_cell.angle_beta   90.00
_cell.angle_gamma   90.00
#
_symmetry.space_group_name_H-M   'P 1'
#
loop_
_entity.id
_entity.type
_entity.pdbx_description
1 polymer ?
#
loop_
_entity_poly.entity_id
_entity_poly.type
_entity_poly.pdbx_seq_one_letter_code
_entity_poly.pdbx_strand_id
1 'polypeptide(L)'
;MRLWFSSLQGAIALSVTALLSFVAYAFLVSRYVLEQLTPGMVAASVETLVVVAIAGGWTWGLLAAARGSRSGLIAALAFTLLPALFTLYDLVFNSPIPFGWPLLQGVVWVTFGLCMIAIAAVSLRLRRGTPTG
;
A
#
# COMPACT_ATOMS: atom_id res chain seq x y z
N MET A 1 28.72 0.74 6.01
CA MET A 1 27.64 0.77 7.02
C MET A 1 26.39 0.15 6.41
N ARG A 2 25.76 -0.86 7.06
CA ARG A 2 24.48 -1.41 6.56
C ARG A 2 23.36 -0.40 6.86
N LEU A 3 22.76 0.17 5.82
CA LEU A 3 21.61 1.06 5.95
C LEU A 3 20.42 0.28 6.55
N TRP A 4 19.79 0.79 7.60
CA TRP A 4 18.60 0.18 8.23
C TRP A 4 17.48 -0.11 7.22
N PHE A 5 17.31 0.77 6.23
CA PHE A 5 16.40 0.63 5.08
C PHE A 5 16.55 -0.67 4.29
N SER A 6 17.72 -1.31 4.39
CA SER A 6 18.04 -2.53 3.67
C SER A 6 18.00 -3.80 4.52
N SER A 7 17.60 -3.65 5.78
CA SER A 7 17.34 -4.76 6.70
C SER A 7 15.92 -5.31 6.50
N LEU A 8 15.69 -6.54 6.96
CA LEU A 8 14.35 -7.14 6.94
C LEU A 8 13.36 -6.32 7.79
N GLN A 9 13.78 -5.90 8.98
CA GLN A 9 12.95 -5.11 9.89
C GLN A 9 12.58 -3.76 9.29
N GLY A 10 13.54 -3.09 8.62
CA GLY A 10 13.28 -1.83 7.92
C GLY A 10 12.28 -1.99 6.76
N ALA A 11 12.45 -3.04 5.94
CA ALA A 11 11.52 -3.32 4.85
C ALA A 11 10.09 -3.63 5.35
N ILE A 12 9.97 -4.42 6.43
CA ILE A 12 8.67 -4.71 7.05
C ILE A 12 8.05 -3.44 7.64
N ALA A 13 8.81 -2.66 8.41
CA ALA A 13 8.32 -1.43 9.03
C ALA A 13 7.79 -0.44 7.99
N LEU A 14 8.55 -0.19 6.91
CA LEU A 14 8.12 0.70 5.83
C LEU A 14 6.88 0.17 5.10
N SER A 15 6.80 -1.14 4.89
CA SER A 15 5.65 -1.77 4.25
C SER A 15 4.40 -1.72 5.14
N VAL A 16 4.54 -1.85 6.46
CA VAL A 16 3.44 -1.62 7.43
C VAL A 16 2.98 -0.16 7.39
N THR A 17 3.90 0.80 7.37
CA THR A 17 3.53 2.22 7.25
C THR A 17 2.81 2.51 5.94
N ALA A 18 3.25 1.91 4.83
CA ALA A 18 2.56 2.01 3.54
C ALA A 18 1.16 1.38 3.58
N LEU A 19 1.00 0.22 4.22
CA LEU A 19 -0.30 -0.44 4.41
C LEU A 19 -1.26 0.46 5.21
N LEU A 20 -0.81 1.05 6.32
CA LEU A 20 -1.65 1.96 7.12
C LEU A 20 -2.06 3.20 6.32
N SER A 21 -1.15 3.75 5.53
CA SER A 21 -1.46 4.87 4.64
C SER A 21 -2.48 4.48 3.56
N PHE A 22 -2.34 3.28 2.98
CA PHE A 22 -3.31 2.76 2.01
C PHE A 22 -4.71 2.59 2.63
N VAL A 23 -4.80 2.06 3.86
CA VAL A 23 -6.08 1.95 4.56
C VAL A 23 -6.72 3.34 4.75
N ALA A 24 -5.94 4.34 5.16
CA ALA A 24 -6.43 5.71 5.27
C ALA A 24 -6.89 6.27 3.92
N TYR A 25 -6.11 6.07 2.85
CA TYR A 25 -6.49 6.44 1.48
C TYR A 25 -7.82 5.80 1.06
N ALA A 26 -7.97 4.49 1.24
CA ALA A 26 -9.18 3.76 0.85
C ALA A 26 -10.42 4.28 1.60
N PHE A 27 -10.32 4.55 2.90
CA PHE A 27 -11.42 5.15 3.66
C PHE A 27 -11.83 6.53 3.10
N LEU A 28 -10.86 7.36 2.71
CA LEU A 28 -11.16 8.67 2.14
C LEU A 28 -11.74 8.57 0.72
N VAL A 29 -11.27 7.63 -0.11
CA VAL A 29 -11.85 7.38 -1.43
C VAL A 29 -13.30 6.89 -1.30
N SER A 30 -13.56 5.95 -0.39
CA SER A 30 -14.92 5.48 -0.12
C SER A 30 -15.84 6.64 0.25
N ARG A 31 -15.42 7.46 1.21
CA ARG A 31 -16.21 8.56 1.77
C ARG A 31 -16.39 9.72 0.80
N TYR A 32 -15.34 10.15 0.11
CA TYR A 32 -15.37 11.36 -0.71
C TYR A 32 -15.70 11.08 -2.17
N VAL A 33 -15.40 9.89 -2.70
CA VAL A 33 -15.59 9.57 -4.12
C VAL A 33 -16.76 8.59 -4.29
N LEU A 34 -16.68 7.40 -3.69
CA LEU A 34 -17.66 6.34 -4.01
C LEU A 34 -19.05 6.61 -3.45
N GLU A 35 -19.17 7.12 -2.23
CA GLU A 35 -20.48 7.49 -1.66
C GLU A 35 -21.20 8.58 -2.48
N GLN A 36 -20.46 9.40 -3.25
CA GLN A 36 -21.03 10.47 -4.07
C GLN A 36 -21.49 10.00 -5.46
N LEU A 37 -20.99 8.86 -5.94
CA LEU A 37 -21.33 8.30 -7.25
C LEU A 37 -22.54 7.38 -7.11
N THR A 38 -23.57 7.46 -7.95
CA THR A 38 -24.64 6.44 -7.97
C THR A 38 -24.14 5.14 -8.61
N PRO A 39 -24.28 3.93 -7.99
CA PRO A 39 -25.04 3.57 -6.78
C PRO A 39 -24.16 3.48 -5.50
N GLY A 40 -23.85 4.60 -4.88
CA GLY A 40 -22.63 4.79 -4.07
C GLY A 40 -22.41 3.83 -2.91
N MET A 41 -23.49 3.43 -2.23
CA MET A 41 -23.38 2.50 -1.11
C MET A 41 -22.95 1.08 -1.54
N VAL A 42 -23.37 0.63 -2.72
CA VAL A 42 -22.97 -0.67 -3.28
C VAL A 42 -21.50 -0.62 -3.68
N ALA A 43 -21.06 0.46 -4.34
CA ALA A 43 -19.67 0.67 -4.73
C ALA A 43 -18.74 0.71 -3.51
N ALA A 44 -19.09 1.47 -2.47
CA ALA A 44 -18.34 1.55 -1.22
C ALA A 44 -18.25 0.19 -0.49
N SER A 45 -19.33 -0.60 -0.51
CA SER A 45 -19.33 -1.94 0.10
C SER A 45 -18.40 -2.91 -0.63
N VAL A 46 -18.41 -2.89 -1.97
CA VAL A 46 -17.52 -3.73 -2.79
C VAL A 46 -16.07 -3.31 -2.61
N GLU A 47 -15.79 -2.00 -2.61
CA GLU A 47 -14.45 -1.47 -2.33
C GLU A 47 -13.94 -1.94 -0.98
N THR A 48 -14.77 -1.86 0.07
CA THR A 48 -14.39 -2.30 1.42
C THR A 48 -13.95 -3.77 1.43
N LEU A 49 -14.68 -4.65 0.73
CA LEU A 49 -14.30 -6.07 0.61
C LEU A 49 -12.96 -6.24 -0.11
N VAL A 50 -12.72 -5.47 -1.18
CA VAL A 50 -11.45 -5.49 -1.92
C VAL A 50 -10.31 -5.00 -1.03
N VAL A 51 -10.50 -3.91 -0.28
CA VAL A 51 -9.50 -3.34 0.64
C VAL A 51 -9.16 -4.34 1.74
N VAL A 52 -10.17 -5.01 2.32
CA VAL A 52 -9.95 -6.06 3.33
C VAL A 52 -9.16 -7.23 2.75
N ALA A 53 -9.48 -7.67 1.53
CA ALA A 53 -8.74 -8.74 0.86
C ALA A 53 -7.27 -8.35 0.59
N ILE A 54 -7.03 -7.13 0.10
CA ILE A 54 -5.68 -6.59 -0.15
C ILE A 54 -4.91 -6.47 1.17
N ALA A 55 -5.49 -5.84 2.19
CA ALA A 55 -4.86 -5.65 3.48
C ALA A 55 -4.56 -6.99 4.19
N GLY A 56 -5.48 -7.95 4.11
CA GLY A 56 -5.29 -9.30 4.63
C GLY A 56 -4.16 -10.06 3.91
N GLY A 57 -4.15 -10.04 2.57
CA GLY A 57 -3.09 -10.65 1.77
C GLY A 57 -1.71 -10.01 2.02
N TRP A 58 -1.69 -8.69 2.16
CA TRP A 58 -0.49 -7.94 2.50
C TRP A 58 0.04 -8.32 3.90
N THR A 59 -0.85 -8.34 4.90
CA THR A 59 -0.50 -8.72 6.28
C THR A 59 0.05 -10.15 6.34
N TRP A 60 -0.59 -11.08 5.62
CA TRP A 60 -0.08 -12.44 5.48
C TRP A 60 1.32 -12.49 4.86
N GLY A 61 1.55 -11.73 3.78
CA GLY A 61 2.86 -11.60 3.15
C GLY A 61 3.93 -11.08 4.10
N LEU A 62 3.61 -10.07 4.91
CA LEU A 62 4.50 -9.51 5.93
C LEU A 62 4.83 -10.52 7.04
N LEU A 63 3.83 -11.27 7.53
CA LEU A 63 4.04 -12.32 8.53
C LEU A 63 4.92 -13.45 7.99
N ALA A 64 4.69 -13.88 6.74
CA ALA A 64 5.53 -14.86 6.09
C ALA A 64 6.97 -14.33 5.90
N ALA A 65 7.14 -13.07 5.50
CA ALA A 65 8.44 -12.42 5.38
C ALA A 65 9.17 -12.32 6.72
N ALA A 66 8.46 -12.03 7.81
CA ALA A 66 9.01 -11.98 9.16
C ALA A 66 9.58 -13.34 9.61
N ARG A 67 9.01 -14.45 9.12
CA ARG A 67 9.53 -15.83 9.32
C ARG A 67 10.68 -16.19 8.37
N GLY A 68 11.21 -15.23 7.61
CA GLY A 68 12.30 -15.45 6.65
C GLY A 68 11.85 -15.99 5.29
N SER A 69 10.54 -16.06 5.02
CA SER A 69 10.06 -16.57 3.74
C SER A 69 10.29 -15.57 2.60
N ARG A 70 11.01 -16.01 1.56
CA ARG A 70 11.18 -15.26 0.31
C ARG A 70 9.86 -15.06 -0.41
N SER A 71 8.96 -16.05 -0.41
CA SER A 71 7.64 -15.91 -1.03
C SER A 71 6.79 -14.88 -0.28
N GLY A 72 6.96 -14.74 1.03
CA GLY A 72 6.34 -13.67 1.83
C GLY A 72 6.78 -12.28 1.39
N LEU A 73 8.07 -12.08 1.14
CA LEU A 73 8.60 -10.82 0.61
C LEU A 73 8.07 -10.49 -0.79
N ILE A 74 7.94 -11.51 -1.65
CA ILE A 74 7.35 -11.34 -2.99
C ILE A 74 5.87 -10.94 -2.88
N ALA A 75 5.11 -11.61 -2.01
CA ALA A 75 3.72 -11.25 -1.75
C ALA A 75 3.59 -9.82 -1.21
N ALA A 76 4.41 -9.43 -0.22
CA ALA A 76 4.43 -8.08 0.32
C ALA A 76 4.75 -7.04 -0.77
N LEU A 77 5.70 -7.32 -1.67
CA LEU A 77 5.99 -6.46 -2.81
C LEU A 77 4.78 -6.30 -3.74
N ALA A 78 4.14 -7.42 -4.12
CA ALA A 78 2.98 -7.41 -5.00
C ALA A 78 1.81 -6.61 -4.41
N PHE A 79 1.50 -6.83 -3.13
CA PHE A 79 0.43 -6.10 -2.45
C PHE A 79 0.78 -4.62 -2.18
N THR A 80 2.06 -4.27 -2.04
CA THR A 80 2.49 -2.85 -1.97
C THR A 80 2.40 -2.16 -3.33
N LEU A 81 2.54 -2.89 -4.44
CA LEU A 81 2.49 -2.33 -5.79
C LEU A 81 1.08 -1.86 -6.18
N LEU A 82 0.03 -2.60 -5.78
CA LEU A 82 -1.37 -2.26 -6.06
C LEU A 82 -1.74 -0.82 -5.62
N PRO A 83 -1.58 -0.41 -4.34
CA PRO A 83 -1.91 0.94 -3.92
C PRO A 83 -1.01 2.01 -4.54
N ALA A 84 0.25 1.68 -4.87
CA ALA A 84 1.12 2.59 -5.62
C ALA A 84 0.52 2.88 -7.01
N LEU A 85 -0.03 1.88 -7.69
CA LEU A 85 -0.68 2.04 -8.99
C LEU A 85 -2.02 2.79 -8.89
N PHE A 86 -2.83 2.51 -7.86
CA PHE A 86 -4.09 3.25 -7.65
C PHE A 86 -3.84 4.73 -7.37
N THR A 87 -2.91 5.04 -6.46
CA THR A 87 -2.55 6.43 -6.15
C THR A 87 -1.87 7.12 -7.32
N LEU A 88 -1.06 6.41 -8.11
CA LEU A 88 -0.49 6.96 -9.35
C LEU A 88 -1.58 7.28 -10.38
N TYR A 89 -2.57 6.40 -10.55
CA TYR A 89 -3.71 6.65 -11.41
C TYR A 89 -4.44 7.92 -10.99
N ASP A 90 -4.73 8.09 -9.70
CA ASP A 90 -5.39 9.31 -9.19
C ASP A 90 -4.53 10.57 -9.41
N LEU A 91 -3.23 10.49 -9.22
CA LEU A 91 -2.32 11.62 -9.45
C LEU A 91 -2.26 12.03 -10.92
N VAL A 92 -2.30 11.07 -11.85
CA VAL A 92 -2.16 11.33 -13.29
C VAL A 92 -3.48 11.79 -13.90
N PHE A 93 -4.60 11.16 -13.54
CA PHE A 93 -5.87 11.35 -14.22
C PHE A 93 -6.88 12.18 -13.42
N ASN A 94 -6.77 12.20 -12.10
CA ASN A 94 -7.75 12.84 -11.21
C ASN A 94 -7.19 14.04 -10.45
N SER A 95 -5.95 14.49 -10.71
CA SER A 95 -5.34 15.63 -9.99
C SER A 95 -5.63 16.98 -10.68
N PRO A 96 -6.15 18.00 -9.96
CA PRO A 96 -6.52 17.98 -8.54
C PRO A 96 -7.82 17.22 -8.29
N ILE A 97 -7.85 16.39 -7.23
CA ILE A 97 -9.02 15.56 -6.93
C ILE A 97 -10.17 16.46 -6.44
N PRO A 98 -11.28 16.58 -7.19
CA PRO A 98 -12.32 17.57 -6.89
C PRO A 98 -13.06 17.25 -5.60
N PHE A 99 -13.22 15.97 -5.29
CA PHE A 99 -13.87 15.50 -4.07
C PHE A 99 -12.85 15.26 -2.95
N GLY A 100 -13.09 15.81 -1.76
CA GLY A 100 -12.18 15.62 -0.62
C GLY A 100 -10.91 16.48 -0.66
N TRP A 101 -10.81 17.46 -1.55
CA TRP A 101 -9.75 18.47 -1.52
C TRP A 101 -9.78 19.28 -0.20
N PRO A 102 -8.63 19.62 0.41
CA PRO A 102 -7.25 19.24 0.05
C PRO A 102 -6.79 17.93 0.70
N LEU A 103 -7.60 17.36 1.60
CA LEU A 103 -7.23 16.22 2.44
C LEU A 103 -6.90 14.97 1.63
N LEU A 104 -7.79 14.57 0.71
CA LEU A 104 -7.62 13.37 -0.11
C LEU A 104 -6.39 13.48 -1.01
N GLN A 105 -6.14 14.65 -1.61
CA GLN A 105 -4.92 14.87 -2.39
C GLN A 105 -3.65 14.67 -1.55
N GLY A 106 -3.62 15.23 -0.34
CA GLY A 106 -2.49 15.07 0.57
C GLY A 106 -2.25 13.59 0.89
N VAL A 107 -3.31 12.84 1.19
CA VAL A 107 -3.22 11.40 1.50
C VAL A 107 -2.81 10.57 0.29
N VAL A 108 -3.24 10.91 -0.92
CA VAL A 108 -2.79 10.25 -2.15
C VAL A 108 -1.28 10.40 -2.34
N TRP A 109 -0.75 11.61 -2.20
CA TRP A 109 0.70 11.86 -2.29
C TRP A 109 1.49 11.11 -1.22
N VAL A 110 1.04 11.16 0.03
CA VAL A 110 1.70 10.46 1.15
C VAL A 110 1.67 8.94 0.92
N THR A 111 0.53 8.40 0.52
CA THR A 111 0.37 6.96 0.26
C THR A 111 1.25 6.52 -0.89
N PHE A 112 1.27 7.25 -2.01
CA PHE A 112 2.15 6.97 -3.15
C PHE A 112 3.62 6.97 -2.71
N GLY A 113 4.07 8.02 -2.02
CA GLY A 113 5.45 8.14 -1.54
C GLY A 113 5.86 6.99 -0.62
N LEU A 114 5.01 6.64 0.35
CA LEU A 114 5.27 5.53 1.27
C LEU A 114 5.31 4.18 0.55
N CYS A 115 4.39 3.94 -0.40
CA CYS A 115 4.40 2.72 -1.19
C CYS A 115 5.68 2.61 -2.04
N MET A 116 6.14 3.70 -2.66
CA MET A 116 7.39 3.72 -3.43
C MET A 116 8.62 3.42 -2.57
N ILE A 117 8.70 4.00 -1.37
CA ILE A 117 9.78 3.72 -0.42
C ILE A 117 9.73 2.25 0.04
N ALA A 118 8.54 1.72 0.34
CA ALA A 118 8.36 0.33 0.73
C ALA A 118 8.74 -0.64 -0.41
N ILE A 119 8.31 -0.37 -1.65
CA ILE A 119 8.68 -1.13 -2.86
C ILE A 119 10.21 -1.17 -3.00
N ALA A 120 10.88 -0.01 -2.88
CA ALA A 120 12.32 0.06 -2.97
C ALA A 120 13.00 -0.77 -1.86
N ALA A 121 12.56 -0.65 -0.61
CA ALA A 121 13.11 -1.39 0.53
C ALA A 121 12.93 -2.91 0.38
N VAL A 122 11.73 -3.37 0.02
CA VAL A 122 11.43 -4.79 -0.21
C VAL A 122 12.19 -5.33 -1.42
N SER A 123 12.27 -4.58 -2.51
CA SER A 123 13.03 -4.97 -3.71
C SER A 123 14.52 -5.10 -3.44
N LEU A 124 15.11 -4.15 -2.71
CA LEU A 124 16.50 -4.24 -2.25
C LEU A 124 16.73 -5.45 -1.35
N ARG A 125 15.77 -5.76 -0.47
CA ARG A 125 15.85 -6.93 0.40
C ARG A 125 15.79 -8.24 -0.40
N LEU A 126 14.91 -8.35 -1.39
CA LEU A 126 14.78 -9.50 -2.28
C LEU A 126 16.06 -9.75 -3.08
N ARG A 127 16.72 -8.68 -3.57
CA ARG A 127 17.98 -8.79 -4.32
C ARG A 127 19.15 -9.31 -3.48
N ARG A 128 19.15 -9.05 -2.17
CA ARG A 128 20.22 -9.46 -1.26
C ARG A 128 20.12 -10.90 -0.77
N GLY A 129 19.08 -11.63 -1.17
CA GLY A 129 18.82 -12.99 -0.70
C GLY A 129 18.34 -13.02 0.75
N THR A 130 17.47 -13.99 1.04
CA THR A 130 17.20 -14.43 2.41
C THR A 130 18.43 -15.21 2.89
N PRO A 131 19.03 -14.88 4.05
CA PRO A 131 19.96 -15.79 4.69
C PRO A 131 19.21 -17.09 4.86
N THR A 132 19.66 -18.14 4.18
CA THR A 132 19.22 -19.51 4.47
C THR A 132 19.63 -19.78 5.90
N GLY A 133 18.64 -19.82 6.80
CA GLY A 133 18.82 -20.46 8.11
C GLY A 133 18.98 -21.95 7.91
#